data_AF-A0A7S2PD81-F1
#
_entry.id   AF-A0A7S2PD81-F1
#
_cell.length_a   1.000
_cell.length_b   1.000
_cell.length_c   1.000
_cell.angle_alpha   90.00
_cell.angle_beta   90.00
_cell.angle_gamma   90.00
#
_symmetry.space_group_name_H-M   'P 1'
#
loop_
_entity.id
_entity.type
_entity.pdbx_description
1 polymer ?
#
loop_
_entity_poly.entity_id
_entity_poly.type
_entity_poly.pdbx_seq_one_letter_code
_entity_poly.pdbx_strand_id
1 'polypeptide(L)'
;VLGAISAVADRVARTRTRCMRDEKELERRQSEFSELINGNGPTQEWRPLAVDPVSFLRQSETIEVAAPELNIARTAVVSYFSGVLEHFQIKRSKDDTLFDWDHNDWMLFTGKERGLQRLVRALCASHLLQVGDWAVAVSGQDKYMNHTWPEFECFRDIIFWWKYMLCTDINVNPGVNNYMPAHAYLQWTVADEQNAFGSPPNRGKVFQVGALGKEHLMTTGQNFPHPGNRPKPKSSGLRYPSAAKASQYTKLPVRTEDDLLYMRSLPTFNETLRPADAEALLSFLTVPYLRTPL
;
A
#
# COMPACT_ATOMS: atom_id res chain seq x y z
N VAL A 1 3.70 5.31 12.63
CA VAL A 1 4.69 6.29 12.12
C VAL A 1 4.67 6.37 10.59
N LEU A 2 5.01 5.31 9.85
CA LEU A 2 5.09 5.39 8.37
C LEU A 2 3.79 5.86 7.69
N GLY A 3 2.62 5.40 8.16
CA GLY A 3 1.35 5.90 7.62
C GLY A 3 1.13 7.40 7.81
N ALA A 4 1.65 7.99 8.90
CA ALA A 4 1.59 9.43 9.13
C ALA A 4 2.53 10.18 8.17
N ILE A 5 3.73 9.65 7.95
CA ILE A 5 4.67 10.19 6.95
C ILE A 5 4.05 10.13 5.55
N SER A 6 3.38 9.03 5.20
CA SER A 6 2.66 8.89 3.93
C SER A 6 1.49 9.86 3.79
N ALA A 7 0.71 10.09 4.85
CA ALA A 7 -0.37 11.08 4.84
C ALA A 7 0.17 12.50 4.65
N VAL A 8 1.26 12.85 5.33
CA VAL A 8 1.96 14.14 5.14
C VAL A 8 2.50 14.26 3.72
N ALA A 9 3.12 13.20 3.19
CA ALA A 9 3.66 13.19 1.84
C ALA A 9 2.56 13.36 0.78
N ASP A 10 1.42 12.68 0.92
CA ASP A 10 0.26 12.85 0.03
C ASP A 10 -0.32 14.27 0.14
N ARG A 11 -0.43 14.81 1.37
CA ARG A 11 -0.90 16.20 1.57
C ARG A 11 0.01 17.20 0.89
N VAL A 12 1.33 17.08 1.08
CA VAL A 12 2.33 17.93 0.43
C VAL A 12 2.26 17.76 -1.09
N ALA A 13 2.17 16.53 -1.59
CA ALA A 13 2.02 16.24 -3.01
C ALA A 13 0.80 16.93 -3.62
N ARG A 14 -0.32 17.03 -2.89
CA ARG A 14 -1.56 17.68 -3.38
C ARG A 14 -1.54 19.21 -3.30
N THR A 15 -0.71 19.80 -2.45
CA THR A 15 -0.65 21.26 -2.25
C THR A 15 0.62 21.90 -2.76
N ARG A 16 1.55 21.14 -3.35
CA ARG A 16 2.85 21.65 -3.77
C ARG A 16 2.69 22.69 -4.87
N THR A 17 3.34 23.82 -4.68
CA THR A 17 3.43 24.90 -5.68
C THR A 17 4.88 25.06 -6.14
N ARG A 18 5.07 25.28 -7.44
CA ARG A 18 6.33 25.72 -8.04
C ARG A 18 6.31 27.25 -8.14
N CYS A 19 7.41 27.91 -7.74
CA CYS A 19 7.62 29.31 -8.06
C CYS A 19 8.30 29.39 -9.43
N MET A 20 7.63 29.99 -10.40
CA MET A 20 8.30 30.43 -11.63
C MET A 20 8.93 31.80 -11.35
N ARG A 21 10.20 31.99 -11.76
CA ARG A 21 10.78 33.32 -11.87
C ARG A 21 10.48 33.82 -13.28
N ASP A 22 9.35 34.48 -13.47
CA ASP A 22 9.21 35.41 -14.58
C ASP A 22 9.64 36.80 -14.12
N GLU A 23 10.30 37.56 -15.00
CA GLU A 23 11.01 38.81 -14.70
C GLU A 23 10.13 39.95 -14.13
N LYS A 24 8.81 39.74 -13.96
CA LYS A 24 7.88 40.78 -13.48
C LYS A 24 6.90 40.38 -12.38
N GLU A 25 6.54 39.09 -12.18
CA GLU A 25 5.72 38.65 -11.03
C GLU A 25 6.07 37.22 -10.60
N LEU A 26 6.14 37.00 -9.29
CA LEU A 26 6.33 35.69 -8.69
C LEU A 26 4.98 34.95 -8.64
N GLU A 27 4.55 34.35 -9.74
CA GLU A 27 3.36 33.50 -9.73
C GLU A 27 3.65 32.14 -9.06
N ARG A 28 2.85 31.81 -8.04
CA ARG A 28 2.83 30.46 -7.47
C ARG A 28 1.83 29.62 -8.25
N ARG A 29 2.32 28.66 -9.04
CA ARG A 29 1.46 27.66 -9.71
C ARG A 29 1.59 26.32 -9.02
N GLN A 30 0.53 25.49 -9.04
CA GLN A 30 0.65 24.12 -8.56
C GLN A 30 1.64 23.35 -9.42
N SER A 31 2.32 22.35 -8.87
CA SER A 31 3.13 21.47 -9.73
C SER A 31 2.20 20.60 -10.57
N GLU A 32 2.62 20.22 -11.78
CA GLU A 32 1.84 19.35 -12.68
C GLU A 32 1.46 18.03 -11.98
N PHE A 33 2.39 17.48 -11.19
CA PHE A 33 2.10 16.30 -10.37
C PHE A 33 0.93 16.55 -9.41
N SER A 34 0.90 17.70 -8.71
CA SER A 34 -0.21 18.09 -7.83
C SER A 34 -1.52 18.26 -8.60
N GLU A 35 -1.49 18.91 -9.76
CA GLU A 35 -2.67 19.13 -10.59
C GLU A 35 -3.28 17.79 -11.01
N LEU A 36 -2.47 16.87 -11.53
CA LEU A 36 -2.93 15.56 -12.00
C LEU A 36 -3.55 14.71 -10.88
N ILE A 37 -2.93 14.63 -9.70
CA ILE A 37 -3.49 13.83 -8.60
C ILE A 37 -4.76 14.44 -7.99
N ASN A 38 -4.95 15.76 -8.15
CA ASN A 38 -6.16 16.47 -7.73
C ASN A 38 -7.28 16.46 -8.79
N GLY A 39 -7.05 15.89 -9.97
CA GLY A 39 -8.06 15.80 -11.02
C GLY A 39 -8.00 16.91 -12.07
N ASN A 40 -7.02 17.81 -11.99
CA ASN A 40 -6.80 18.87 -12.99
C ASN A 40 -5.89 18.33 -14.11
N GLY A 41 -6.41 17.42 -14.92
CA GLY A 41 -5.64 16.77 -15.97
C GLY A 41 -5.76 17.36 -17.37
N PRO A 42 -5.04 16.77 -18.33
CA PRO A 42 -4.98 17.28 -19.70
C PRO A 42 -6.30 17.12 -20.48
N THR A 43 -7.23 16.29 -19.99
CA THR A 43 -8.53 16.05 -20.60
C THR A 43 -9.67 16.37 -19.64
N GLN A 44 -10.84 16.74 -20.16
CA GLN A 44 -12.04 17.00 -19.37
C GLN A 44 -12.55 15.75 -18.61
N GLU A 45 -12.17 14.55 -19.08
CA GLU A 45 -12.52 13.26 -18.45
C GLU A 45 -11.49 12.81 -17.40
N TRP A 46 -10.44 13.60 -17.17
CA TRP A 46 -9.40 13.23 -16.21
C TRP A 46 -9.98 13.12 -14.80
N ARG A 47 -9.68 12.01 -14.13
CA ARG A 47 -10.15 11.74 -12.77
C ARG A 47 -8.99 11.84 -11.77
N PRO A 48 -9.26 12.36 -10.55
CA PRO A 48 -8.27 12.42 -9.48
C PRO A 48 -7.76 11.02 -9.11
N LEU A 49 -6.57 11.00 -8.52
CA LEU A 49 -5.85 9.79 -8.15
C LEU A 49 -5.49 9.83 -6.67
N ALA A 50 -5.53 8.69 -5.98
CA ALA A 50 -5.14 8.59 -4.57
C ALA A 50 -4.52 7.25 -4.21
N VAL A 51 -3.77 7.22 -3.11
CA VAL A 51 -3.30 5.97 -2.52
C VAL A 51 -4.44 5.33 -1.74
N ASP A 52 -4.70 4.04 -1.97
CA ASP A 52 -5.69 3.30 -1.18
C ASP A 52 -5.13 2.88 0.19
N PRO A 53 -5.74 3.31 1.32
CA PRO A 53 -5.32 2.93 2.66
C PRO A 53 -5.89 1.57 3.14
N VAL A 54 -6.60 0.78 2.31
CA VAL A 54 -7.28 -0.46 2.73
C VAL A 54 -6.40 -1.41 3.53
N SER A 55 -5.17 -1.68 3.09
CA SER A 55 -4.29 -2.57 3.85
C SER A 55 -3.90 -2.01 5.21
N PHE A 56 -3.72 -0.68 5.30
CA PHE A 56 -3.45 -0.03 6.57
C PHE A 56 -4.64 -0.13 7.52
N LEU A 57 -5.86 0.08 7.01
CA LEU A 57 -7.09 -0.07 7.79
C LEU A 57 -7.20 -1.49 8.36
N ARG A 58 -7.02 -2.50 7.50
CA ARG A 58 -7.07 -3.91 7.91
C ARG A 58 -6.03 -4.25 8.97
N GLN A 59 -4.78 -3.85 8.78
CA GLN A 59 -3.75 -4.10 9.80
C GLN A 59 -4.03 -3.34 11.10
N SER A 60 -4.55 -2.12 11.00
CA SER A 60 -4.84 -1.26 12.17
C SER A 60 -5.94 -1.80 13.07
N GLU A 61 -6.80 -2.71 12.58
CA GLU A 61 -7.81 -3.39 13.39
C GLU A 61 -7.20 -4.25 14.50
N THR A 62 -6.00 -4.80 14.28
CA THR A 62 -5.42 -5.81 15.18
C THR A 62 -4.04 -5.47 15.70
N ILE A 63 -3.43 -4.37 15.23
CA ILE A 63 -2.17 -3.88 15.81
C ILE A 63 -2.46 -3.27 17.18
N GLU A 64 -1.90 -3.89 18.21
CA GLU A 64 -1.90 -3.37 19.59
C GLU A 64 -0.98 -2.15 19.67
N VAL A 65 -1.49 -1.05 20.22
CA VAL A 65 -0.72 0.17 20.45
C VAL A 65 -1.09 0.71 21.82
N ALA A 66 -0.12 0.59 22.74
CA ALA A 66 -0.24 1.08 24.10
C ALA A 66 -0.10 2.61 24.21
N ALA A 67 0.66 3.23 23.30
CA ALA A 67 0.90 4.68 23.33
C ALA A 67 -0.30 5.46 22.75
N PRO A 68 -0.96 6.33 23.51
CA PRO A 68 -2.15 7.04 23.04
C PRO A 68 -1.88 7.96 21.84
N GLU A 69 -0.69 8.55 21.75
CA GLU A 69 -0.27 9.42 20.64
C GLU A 69 -0.23 8.65 19.32
N LEU A 70 0.18 7.38 19.36
CA LEU A 70 0.20 6.51 18.19
C LEU A 70 -1.21 6.09 17.76
N ASN A 71 -2.16 5.97 18.69
CA ASN A 71 -3.57 5.74 18.37
C ASN A 71 -4.22 6.98 17.72
N ILE A 72 -3.92 8.18 18.24
CA ILE A 72 -4.36 9.44 17.60
C ILE A 72 -3.79 9.55 16.19
N ALA A 73 -2.48 9.29 16.02
CA ALA A 73 -1.84 9.33 14.71
C ALA A 73 -2.45 8.31 13.74
N ARG A 74 -2.76 7.09 14.21
CA ARG A 74 -3.46 6.07 13.42
C ARG A 74 -4.81 6.57 12.94
N THR A 75 -5.64 7.11 13.83
CA THR A 75 -6.96 7.66 13.47
C THR A 75 -6.84 8.83 12.50
N ALA A 76 -5.85 9.71 12.69
CA ALA A 76 -5.59 10.83 11.79
C ALA A 76 -5.22 10.38 10.37
N VAL A 77 -4.39 9.34 10.23
CA VAL A 77 -4.05 8.73 8.93
C VAL A 77 -5.29 8.17 8.25
N VAL A 78 -6.11 7.43 8.99
CA VAL A 78 -7.37 6.85 8.48
C VAL A 78 -8.32 7.95 8.03
N SER A 79 -8.52 8.97 8.86
CA SER A 79 -9.40 10.10 8.57
C SER A 79 -8.91 10.87 7.35
N TYR A 80 -7.60 11.13 7.25
CA TYR A 80 -7.01 11.81 6.11
C TYR A 80 -7.28 11.09 4.79
N PHE A 81 -6.86 9.83 4.65
CA PHE A 81 -7.01 9.13 3.37
C PHE A 81 -8.48 8.83 3.04
N SER A 82 -9.33 8.58 4.05
CA SER A 82 -10.77 8.43 3.81
C SER A 82 -11.39 9.74 3.32
N GLY A 83 -11.01 10.87 3.93
CA GLY A 83 -11.44 12.20 3.50
C GLY A 83 -10.95 12.57 2.11
N VAL A 84 -9.73 12.18 1.72
CA VAL A 84 -9.24 12.35 0.34
C VAL A 84 -10.09 11.57 -0.65
N LEU A 85 -10.36 10.29 -0.38
CA LEU A 85 -11.18 9.46 -1.26
C LEU A 85 -12.61 10.02 -1.40
N GLU A 86 -13.20 10.47 -0.30
CA GLU A 86 -14.55 11.06 -0.28
C GLU A 86 -14.60 12.41 -1.01
N HIS A 87 -13.69 13.33 -0.67
CA HIS A 87 -13.64 14.67 -1.24
C HIS A 87 -13.52 14.66 -2.77
N PHE A 88 -12.65 13.80 -3.29
CA PHE A 88 -12.42 13.64 -4.73
C PHE A 88 -13.33 12.58 -5.38
N GLN A 89 -14.24 11.97 -4.63
CA GLN A 89 -15.15 10.91 -5.09
C GLN A 89 -14.42 9.75 -5.79
N ILE A 90 -13.23 9.41 -5.30
CA ILE A 90 -12.37 8.40 -5.89
C ILE A 90 -12.93 7.01 -5.59
N LYS A 91 -13.23 6.26 -6.65
CA LYS A 91 -13.58 4.85 -6.53
C LYS A 91 -12.31 4.04 -6.27
N ARG A 92 -12.33 3.11 -5.32
CA ARG A 92 -11.26 2.12 -5.09
C ARG A 92 -11.19 1.14 -6.26
N SER A 93 -10.69 1.61 -7.37
CA SER A 93 -10.57 0.88 -8.63
C SER A 93 -9.17 1.08 -9.18
N LYS A 94 -8.63 0.04 -9.81
CA LYS A 94 -7.27 0.00 -10.39
C LYS A 94 -6.89 1.19 -11.27
N ASP A 95 -7.87 1.90 -11.83
CA ASP A 95 -7.63 3.03 -12.72
C ASP A 95 -7.49 4.36 -11.94
N ASP A 96 -8.04 4.46 -10.72
CA ASP A 96 -8.08 5.70 -9.93
C ASP A 96 -7.23 5.64 -8.65
N THR A 97 -6.64 4.48 -8.35
CA THR A 97 -5.75 4.28 -7.22
C THR A 97 -4.28 4.16 -7.64
N LEU A 98 -3.38 4.56 -6.73
CA LEU A 98 -1.93 4.55 -6.91
C LEU A 98 -1.28 3.51 -5.99
N PHE A 99 -0.29 2.79 -6.52
CA PHE A 99 0.56 1.86 -5.78
C PHE A 99 -0.25 0.69 -5.16
N ASP A 100 -1.05 0.02 -5.99
CA ASP A 100 -2.00 -1.03 -5.58
C ASP A 100 -1.36 -2.41 -5.41
N TRP A 101 -0.08 -2.46 -5.05
CA TRP A 101 0.67 -3.72 -4.99
C TRP A 101 0.09 -4.67 -3.94
N ASP A 102 -0.50 -4.13 -2.88
CA ASP A 102 -1.17 -4.86 -1.81
C ASP A 102 -2.46 -5.57 -2.27
N HIS A 103 -3.09 -5.10 -3.35
CA HIS A 103 -4.20 -5.79 -4.02
C HIS A 103 -3.73 -6.86 -5.01
N ASN A 104 -2.42 -6.88 -5.32
CA ASN A 104 -1.82 -7.66 -6.38
C ASN A 104 -0.81 -8.68 -5.85
N ASP A 105 -1.17 -9.35 -4.75
CA ASP A 105 -0.36 -10.35 -4.05
C ASP A 105 1.03 -9.84 -3.64
N TRP A 106 1.19 -8.52 -3.49
CA TRP A 106 2.46 -7.90 -3.12
C TRP A 106 3.59 -8.09 -4.14
N MET A 107 3.25 -8.40 -5.39
CA MET A 107 4.20 -8.76 -6.47
C MET A 107 4.66 -7.57 -7.33
N LEU A 108 4.13 -6.36 -7.13
CA LEU A 108 4.47 -5.13 -7.87
C LEU A 108 4.40 -5.27 -9.41
N PHE A 109 3.39 -5.96 -9.92
CA PHE A 109 3.18 -6.09 -11.36
C PHE A 109 2.92 -4.74 -12.02
N THR A 110 3.79 -4.35 -12.94
CA THR A 110 3.67 -3.09 -13.70
C THR A 110 2.31 -3.01 -14.41
N GLY A 111 1.91 -4.08 -15.12
CA GLY A 111 0.65 -4.12 -15.89
C GLY A 111 -0.63 -4.05 -15.04
N LYS A 112 -0.54 -4.15 -13.72
CA LYS A 112 -1.68 -4.01 -12.79
C LYS A 112 -1.79 -2.61 -12.18
N GLU A 113 -0.76 -1.76 -12.33
CA GLU A 113 -0.70 -0.39 -11.80
C GLU A 113 -1.26 0.64 -12.80
N ARG A 114 -2.55 0.52 -13.14
CA ARG A 114 -3.14 1.33 -14.22
C ARG A 114 -3.26 2.81 -13.86
N GLY A 115 -3.61 3.15 -12.62
CA GLY A 115 -3.64 4.55 -12.16
C GLY A 115 -2.27 5.21 -12.21
N LEU A 116 -1.21 4.48 -11.82
CA LEU A 116 0.17 4.96 -11.92
C LEU A 116 0.61 5.13 -13.37
N GLN A 117 0.29 4.15 -14.24
CA GLN A 117 0.55 4.26 -15.67
C GLN A 117 -0.16 5.47 -16.29
N ARG A 118 -1.41 5.73 -15.90
CA ARG A 118 -2.21 6.88 -16.35
C ARG A 118 -1.53 8.19 -15.95
N LEU A 119 -1.14 8.32 -14.69
CA LEU A 119 -0.43 9.48 -14.15
C LEU A 119 0.86 9.78 -14.93
N VAL A 120 1.72 8.77 -15.09
CA VAL A 120 3.03 8.93 -15.73
C VAL A 120 2.89 9.33 -17.19
N ARG A 121 1.94 8.71 -17.91
CA ARG A 121 1.65 9.07 -19.30
C ARG A 121 1.20 10.52 -19.43
N ALA A 122 0.37 11.01 -18.50
CA ALA A 122 -0.07 12.41 -18.51
C ALA A 122 1.06 13.39 -18.19
N LEU A 123 1.90 13.08 -17.19
CA LEU A 123 3.10 13.87 -16.88
C LEU A 123 4.00 13.98 -18.10
N CYS A 124 4.35 12.87 -18.73
CA CYS A 124 5.20 12.90 -19.91
C CYS A 124 4.55 13.57 -21.12
N ALA A 125 3.24 13.41 -21.33
CA ALA A 125 2.51 14.09 -22.40
C ALA A 125 2.54 15.62 -22.24
N SER A 126 2.47 16.13 -21.00
CA SER A 126 2.58 17.58 -20.74
C SER A 126 3.91 18.19 -21.17
N HIS A 127 4.97 17.38 -21.21
CA HIS A 127 6.31 17.74 -21.68
C HIS A 127 6.58 17.32 -23.14
N LEU A 128 5.55 16.89 -23.89
CA LEU A 128 5.66 16.38 -25.27
C LEU A 128 6.66 15.21 -25.42
N LEU A 129 6.83 14.42 -24.37
CA LEU A 129 7.75 13.29 -24.37
C LEU A 129 7.06 12.04 -24.91
N GLN A 130 7.75 11.33 -25.80
CA GLN A 130 7.36 9.97 -26.14
C GLN A 130 7.75 9.05 -24.98
N VAL A 131 6.74 8.62 -24.20
CA VAL A 131 6.97 7.61 -23.17
C VAL A 131 7.27 6.30 -23.87
N GLY A 132 8.49 5.80 -23.70
CA GLY A 132 8.82 4.41 -24.01
C GLY A 132 8.10 3.46 -23.06
N ASP A 133 8.84 2.64 -22.32
CA ASP A 133 8.25 1.86 -21.24
C ASP A 133 8.04 2.76 -20.01
N TRP A 134 6.79 3.12 -19.73
CA TRP A 134 6.42 3.98 -18.59
C TRP A 134 6.93 3.45 -17.24
N ALA A 135 7.10 2.12 -17.11
CA ALA A 135 7.63 1.52 -15.89
C ALA A 135 9.11 1.88 -15.69
N VAL A 136 9.88 2.05 -16.77
CA VAL A 136 11.29 2.47 -16.73
C VAL A 136 11.42 3.93 -16.30
N ALA A 137 10.45 4.77 -16.67
CA ALA A 137 10.36 6.14 -16.16
C ALA A 137 10.07 6.16 -14.65
N VAL A 138 9.08 5.37 -14.21
CA VAL A 138 8.72 5.26 -12.79
C VAL A 138 9.85 4.68 -11.95
N SER A 139 10.64 3.74 -12.47
CA SER A 139 11.76 3.15 -11.73
C SER A 139 12.93 4.13 -11.57
N GLY A 140 12.98 5.22 -12.33
CA GLY A 140 14.12 6.15 -12.32
C GLY A 140 15.33 5.61 -13.09
N GLN A 141 15.18 4.49 -13.81
CA GLN A 141 16.18 4.04 -14.78
C GLN A 141 16.29 5.05 -15.93
N ASP A 142 15.18 5.69 -16.31
CA ASP A 142 15.19 6.94 -17.04
C ASP A 142 15.24 8.12 -16.04
N LYS A 143 16.39 8.81 -16.02
CA LYS A 143 16.65 9.93 -15.10
C LYS A 143 15.76 11.13 -15.37
N TYR A 144 15.12 11.23 -16.54
CA TYR A 144 14.30 12.39 -16.89
C TYR A 144 13.19 12.64 -15.87
N MET A 145 12.50 11.58 -15.43
CA MET A 145 11.37 11.71 -14.51
C MET A 145 11.85 12.22 -13.13
N ASN A 146 12.96 11.68 -12.63
CA ASN A 146 13.53 12.08 -11.34
C ASN A 146 14.05 13.53 -11.36
N HIS A 147 14.60 13.98 -12.50
CA HIS A 147 15.04 15.36 -12.65
C HIS A 147 13.88 16.36 -12.79
N THR A 148 12.83 15.99 -13.53
CA THR A 148 11.70 16.89 -13.84
C THR A 148 10.68 16.96 -12.71
N TRP A 149 10.42 15.84 -12.04
CA TRP A 149 9.48 15.74 -10.91
C TRP A 149 10.12 15.00 -9.73
N PRO A 150 11.12 15.59 -9.05
CA PRO A 150 11.76 14.96 -7.89
C PRO A 150 10.77 14.67 -6.75
N GLU A 151 9.66 15.43 -6.66
CA GLU A 151 8.54 15.10 -5.78
C GLU A 151 8.03 13.67 -5.94
N PHE A 152 7.97 13.17 -7.19
CA PHE A 152 7.40 11.87 -7.49
C PHE A 152 8.26 10.76 -6.90
N GLU A 153 9.58 10.85 -7.04
CA GLU A 153 10.52 9.88 -6.50
C GLU A 153 10.39 9.77 -4.98
N CYS A 154 10.42 10.91 -4.28
CA CYS A 154 10.23 10.93 -2.83
C CYS A 154 8.86 10.37 -2.42
N PHE A 155 7.80 10.72 -3.14
CA PHE A 155 6.45 10.25 -2.85
C PHE A 155 6.33 8.73 -3.04
N ARG A 156 6.81 8.20 -4.18
CA ARG A 156 6.86 6.76 -4.49
C ARG A 156 7.56 5.99 -3.38
N ASP A 157 8.73 6.44 -2.95
CA ASP A 157 9.54 5.74 -1.96
C ASP A 157 8.91 5.75 -0.56
N ILE A 158 8.31 6.88 -0.16
CA ILE A 158 7.57 6.98 1.11
C ILE A 158 6.36 6.04 1.12
N ILE A 159 5.57 6.04 0.05
CA ILE A 159 4.42 5.14 -0.05
C ILE A 159 4.89 3.68 -0.11
N PHE A 160 6.02 3.41 -0.79
CA PHE A 160 6.58 2.07 -0.83
C PHE A 160 6.92 1.54 0.55
N TRP A 161 7.68 2.29 1.34
CA TRP A 161 8.04 1.87 2.69
C TRP A 161 6.83 1.64 3.57
N TRP A 162 5.81 2.49 3.45
CA TRP A 162 4.57 2.32 4.19
C TRP A 162 3.85 1.03 3.81
N LYS A 163 3.63 0.77 2.51
CA LYS A 163 2.97 -0.46 2.05
C LYS A 163 3.81 -1.69 2.36
N TYR A 164 5.12 -1.65 2.12
CA TYR A 164 6.05 -2.74 2.44
C TYR A 164 5.89 -3.25 3.88
N MET A 165 5.83 -2.33 4.84
CA MET A 165 5.65 -2.68 6.26
C MET A 165 4.26 -3.21 6.60
N LEU A 166 3.30 -3.18 5.67
CA LEU A 166 1.97 -3.76 5.81
C LEU A 166 1.85 -5.16 5.17
N CYS A 167 2.86 -5.63 4.43
CA CYS A 167 2.86 -6.97 3.84
C CYS A 167 2.72 -8.03 4.94
N THR A 168 1.78 -8.97 4.82
CA THR A 168 1.49 -9.90 5.92
C THR A 168 2.41 -11.11 5.98
N ASP A 169 3.23 -11.30 4.94
CA ASP A 169 4.31 -12.29 4.95
C ASP A 169 5.52 -11.73 5.69
N ILE A 170 5.93 -12.35 6.78
CA ILE A 170 7.07 -11.91 7.57
C ILE A 170 8.41 -12.22 6.89
N ASN A 171 8.44 -13.19 5.98
CA ASN A 171 9.68 -13.65 5.35
C ASN A 171 10.21 -12.65 4.31
N VAL A 172 9.39 -11.69 3.88
CA VAL A 172 9.86 -10.61 3.00
C VAL A 172 10.73 -9.61 3.75
N ASN A 173 10.63 -9.53 5.09
CA ASN A 173 11.40 -8.60 5.88
C ASN A 173 12.91 -8.90 5.75
N PRO A 174 13.76 -7.86 5.79
CA PRO A 174 15.20 -8.06 5.86
C PRO A 174 15.58 -8.86 7.12
N GLY A 175 16.65 -9.65 7.02
CA GLY A 175 17.24 -10.30 8.18
C GLY A 175 17.81 -9.27 9.16
N VAL A 176 18.08 -9.70 10.40
CA VAL A 176 18.73 -8.84 11.39
C VAL A 176 20.16 -8.54 10.95
N ASN A 177 20.49 -7.26 10.75
CA ASN A 177 21.82 -6.81 10.36
C ASN A 177 22.06 -5.36 10.84
N ASN A 178 23.32 -4.91 10.79
CA ASN A 178 23.70 -3.54 11.09
C ASN A 178 23.41 -2.63 9.88
N TYR A 179 22.20 -2.08 9.84
CA TYR A 179 21.79 -1.18 8.79
C TYR A 179 22.22 0.26 9.06
N MET A 180 22.82 0.89 8.05
CA MET A 180 23.02 2.34 7.99
C MET A 180 21.87 3.00 7.23
N PRO A 181 21.60 4.29 7.44
CA PRO A 181 20.61 5.02 6.65
C PRO A 181 20.81 4.90 5.14
N ALA A 182 22.07 4.81 4.69
CA ALA A 182 22.42 4.60 3.29
C ALA A 182 21.89 3.27 2.71
N HIS A 183 21.70 2.25 3.55
CA HIS A 183 21.12 0.98 3.10
C HIS A 183 19.61 1.05 2.86
N ALA A 184 18.92 2.09 3.36
CA ALA A 184 17.48 2.25 3.20
C ALA A 184 17.08 2.97 1.90
N TYR A 185 18.04 3.47 1.12
CA TYR A 185 17.75 4.02 -0.21
C TYR A 185 17.22 2.92 -1.13
N LEU A 186 16.06 3.17 -1.75
CA LEU A 186 15.41 2.21 -2.63
C LEU A 186 16.04 2.26 -4.02
N GLN A 187 16.42 1.10 -4.53
CA GLN A 187 16.92 0.93 -5.89
C GLN A 187 15.84 0.25 -6.72
N TRP A 188 15.25 1.00 -7.65
CA TRP A 188 14.15 0.52 -8.47
C TRP A 188 14.64 0.13 -9.86
N THR A 189 14.24 -1.06 -10.31
CA THR A 189 14.46 -1.53 -11.67
C THR A 189 13.20 -2.23 -12.18
N VAL A 190 13.06 -2.32 -13.50
CA VAL A 190 12.03 -3.13 -14.13
C VAL A 190 12.64 -4.47 -14.54
N ALA A 191 12.04 -5.56 -14.08
CA ALA A 191 12.49 -6.91 -14.39
C ALA A 191 11.30 -7.80 -14.78
N ASP A 192 11.56 -8.88 -15.50
CA ASP A 192 10.59 -9.96 -15.66
C ASP A 192 10.31 -10.62 -14.29
N GLU A 193 9.07 -11.05 -14.05
CA GLU A 193 8.69 -11.73 -12.80
C GLU A 193 9.63 -12.89 -12.47
N GLN A 194 10.03 -13.65 -13.47
CA GLN A 194 10.92 -14.80 -13.28
C GLN A 194 12.32 -14.37 -12.81
N ASN A 195 12.82 -13.24 -13.29
CA ASN A 195 14.11 -12.70 -12.84
C ASN A 195 13.99 -12.13 -11.42
N ALA A 196 12.85 -11.52 -11.09
CA ALA A 196 12.60 -10.91 -9.78
C ALA A 196 12.23 -11.91 -8.66
N PHE A 197 11.61 -13.05 -8.99
CA PHE A 197 11.05 -13.98 -7.99
C PHE A 197 11.38 -15.46 -8.23
N GLY A 198 12.05 -15.80 -9.34
CA GLY A 198 12.27 -17.18 -9.77
C GLY A 198 11.03 -17.86 -10.36
N SER A 199 11.19 -19.13 -10.74
CA SER A 199 10.14 -20.01 -11.29
C SER A 199 8.91 -20.11 -10.36
N PRO A 200 7.68 -20.38 -10.88
CA PRO A 200 7.25 -20.82 -12.23
C PRO A 200 6.96 -19.65 -13.23
N PRO A 201 6.37 -19.82 -14.45
CA PRO A 201 6.62 -18.94 -15.61
C PRO A 201 6.14 -17.48 -15.46
N ASN A 202 6.75 -16.61 -16.27
CA ASN A 202 6.60 -15.16 -16.33
C ASN A 202 5.14 -14.73 -16.63
N ARG A 203 4.50 -13.99 -15.71
CA ARG A 203 3.18 -13.35 -15.92
C ARG A 203 3.30 -11.91 -16.40
N GLY A 204 4.52 -11.37 -16.51
CA GLY A 204 4.82 -10.04 -17.00
C GLY A 204 5.92 -9.34 -16.21
N LYS A 205 6.11 -8.05 -16.51
CA LYS A 205 7.12 -7.22 -15.83
C LYS A 205 6.66 -6.77 -14.44
N VAL A 206 7.59 -6.73 -13.50
CA VAL A 206 7.41 -6.26 -12.13
C VAL A 206 8.43 -5.17 -11.81
N PHE A 207 8.11 -4.34 -10.82
CA PHE A 207 9.12 -3.48 -10.21
C PHE A 207 9.96 -4.29 -9.23
N GLN A 208 11.25 -4.41 -9.51
CA GLN A 208 12.23 -4.94 -8.59
C GLN A 208 12.79 -3.78 -7.75
N VAL A 209 12.55 -3.85 -6.44
CA VAL A 209 12.97 -2.83 -5.48
C VAL A 209 13.99 -3.42 -4.52
N GLY A 210 15.26 -3.00 -4.62
CA GLY A 210 16.35 -3.40 -3.74
C GLY A 210 16.59 -2.38 -2.63
N ALA A 211 16.87 -2.86 -1.41
CA ALA A 211 17.37 -2.09 -0.28
C ALA A 211 17.78 -3.04 0.87
N LEU A 212 18.42 -2.51 1.91
CA LEU A 212 18.76 -3.23 3.14
C LEU A 212 19.52 -4.54 2.86
N GLY A 213 20.42 -4.51 1.87
CA GLY A 213 21.22 -5.65 1.43
C GLY A 213 20.45 -6.73 0.64
N LYS A 214 19.16 -6.52 0.34
CA LYS A 214 18.39 -7.40 -0.54
C LYS A 214 18.32 -6.83 -1.96
N GLU A 215 18.55 -7.69 -2.95
CA GLU A 215 18.33 -7.36 -4.37
C GLU A 215 16.85 -7.08 -4.68
N HIS A 216 15.95 -7.72 -3.93
CA HIS A 216 14.53 -7.41 -3.98
C HIS A 216 13.88 -7.55 -2.60
N LEU A 217 13.26 -6.48 -2.10
CA LEU A 217 12.63 -6.46 -0.78
C LEU A 217 11.41 -7.37 -0.66
N MET A 218 10.70 -7.64 -1.76
CA MET A 218 9.49 -8.48 -1.73
C MET A 218 9.77 -9.98 -1.85
N THR A 219 11.04 -10.41 -1.84
CA THR A 219 11.34 -11.84 -1.88
C THR A 219 11.40 -12.44 -0.48
N THR A 220 10.94 -13.68 -0.33
CA THR A 220 10.89 -14.38 0.96
C THR A 220 12.19 -15.07 1.38
N GLY A 221 13.23 -15.04 0.52
CA GLY A 221 14.48 -15.78 0.71
C GLY A 221 15.72 -14.90 0.53
N GLN A 222 16.85 -15.34 1.10
CA GLN A 222 18.15 -14.67 0.92
C GLN A 222 18.92 -15.16 -0.32
N ASN A 223 18.63 -16.37 -0.80
CA ASN A 223 19.25 -16.92 -2.01
C ASN A 223 18.40 -16.53 -3.23
N PHE A 224 18.95 -15.64 -4.05
CA PHE A 224 18.28 -15.08 -5.21
C PHE A 224 19.01 -15.48 -6.51
N PRO A 225 18.31 -15.80 -7.61
CA PRO A 225 16.91 -16.19 -7.71
C PRO A 225 16.73 -17.69 -7.38
N HIS A 226 15.82 -18.05 -6.47
CA HIS A 226 15.44 -19.44 -6.20
C HIS A 226 13.93 -19.63 -6.38
N PRO A 227 13.46 -20.82 -6.81
CA PRO A 227 12.04 -21.12 -6.93
C PRO A 227 11.29 -20.90 -5.61
N GLY A 228 10.14 -20.22 -5.67
CA GLY A 228 9.28 -20.06 -4.50
C GLY A 228 9.58 -18.84 -3.60
N ASN A 229 10.38 -17.89 -4.07
CA ASN A 229 10.72 -16.64 -3.37
C ASN A 229 9.61 -15.56 -3.39
N ARG A 230 8.39 -15.91 -3.80
CA ARG A 230 7.25 -14.98 -3.89
C ARG A 230 6.65 -14.71 -2.51
N PRO A 231 6.14 -13.49 -2.24
CA PRO A 231 5.33 -13.24 -1.05
C PRO A 231 4.20 -14.26 -0.93
N LYS A 232 4.04 -14.80 0.27
CA LYS A 232 2.95 -15.70 0.68
C LYS A 232 2.18 -15.01 1.81
N PRO A 233 1.46 -13.91 1.52
CA PRO A 233 0.66 -13.23 2.52
C PRO A 233 -0.34 -14.19 3.15
N LYS A 234 -0.60 -14.02 4.45
CA LYS A 234 -1.57 -14.86 5.17
C LYS A 234 -2.95 -14.70 4.55
N SER A 235 -3.70 -15.80 4.41
CA SER A 235 -5.08 -15.79 3.90
C SER A 235 -6.03 -14.92 4.72
N SER A 236 -5.76 -14.78 6.02
CA SER A 236 -6.48 -13.87 6.92
C SER A 236 -6.33 -12.39 6.54
N GLY A 237 -5.33 -12.05 5.73
CA GLY A 237 -4.98 -10.67 5.40
C GLY A 237 -4.43 -9.87 6.59
N LEU A 238 -4.06 -10.52 7.71
CA LEU A 238 -3.54 -9.87 8.91
C LEU A 238 -2.14 -10.38 9.25
N ARG A 239 -1.18 -9.48 9.47
CA ARG A 239 0.17 -9.81 9.93
C ARG A 239 0.12 -10.31 11.37
N TYR A 240 -0.55 -9.55 12.24
CA TYR A 240 -0.77 -9.82 13.65
C TYR A 240 -2.25 -10.15 13.89
N PRO A 241 -2.67 -11.42 13.77
CA PRO A 241 -4.04 -11.81 14.06
C PRO A 241 -4.35 -11.59 15.56
N SER A 242 -5.45 -10.92 15.87
CA SER A 242 -5.95 -10.78 17.25
C SER A 242 -6.86 -11.95 17.62
N ALA A 243 -6.59 -12.63 18.72
CA ALA A 243 -7.47 -13.67 19.26
C ALA A 243 -8.87 -13.13 19.63
N ALA A 244 -9.07 -11.82 19.72
CA ALA A 244 -10.38 -11.22 19.93
C ALA A 244 -11.23 -11.14 18.63
N LYS A 245 -10.72 -11.56 17.48
CA LYS A 245 -11.45 -11.53 16.20
C LYS A 245 -12.18 -12.84 15.97
N ALA A 246 -13.51 -12.84 16.15
CA ALA A 246 -14.38 -14.02 15.97
C ALA A 246 -14.14 -14.78 14.65
N SER A 247 -13.89 -14.06 13.54
CA SER A 247 -13.59 -14.63 12.22
C SER A 247 -12.37 -15.56 12.17
N GLN A 248 -11.52 -15.60 13.21
CA GLN A 248 -10.40 -16.55 13.28
C GLN A 248 -10.84 -17.96 13.67
N TYR A 249 -11.98 -18.08 14.33
CA TYR A 249 -12.50 -19.34 14.83
C TYR A 249 -13.63 -19.90 13.96
N THR A 250 -14.13 -19.10 13.02
CA THR A 250 -15.23 -19.45 12.12
C THR A 250 -14.76 -19.60 10.68
N LYS A 251 -15.49 -20.38 9.88
CA LYS A 251 -15.19 -20.56 8.45
C LYS A 251 -15.59 -19.35 7.61
N LEU A 252 -16.59 -18.61 8.08
CA LEU A 252 -17.13 -17.42 7.40
C LEU A 252 -16.72 -16.16 8.17
N PRO A 253 -16.57 -15.02 7.46
CA PRO A 253 -16.27 -13.75 8.10
C PRO A 253 -17.44 -13.32 8.99
N VAL A 254 -17.12 -12.90 10.22
CA VAL A 254 -18.05 -12.39 11.23
C VAL A 254 -17.80 -10.90 11.43
N ARG A 255 -18.83 -10.08 11.21
CA ARG A 255 -18.79 -8.63 11.52
C ARG A 255 -19.61 -8.33 12.76
N THR A 256 -20.84 -8.83 12.79
CA THR A 256 -21.84 -8.63 13.85
C THR A 256 -22.23 -9.95 14.50
N GLU A 257 -22.93 -9.87 15.63
CA GLU A 257 -23.54 -11.02 16.30
C GLU A 257 -24.49 -11.78 15.36
N ASP A 258 -25.30 -11.06 14.57
CA ASP A 258 -26.21 -11.67 13.61
C ASP A 258 -25.50 -12.65 12.65
N ASP A 259 -24.28 -12.32 12.20
CA ASP A 259 -23.52 -13.21 11.32
C ASP A 259 -23.23 -14.58 11.97
N LEU A 260 -23.10 -14.63 13.31
CA LEU A 260 -22.90 -15.86 14.08
C LEU A 260 -24.21 -16.64 14.23
N LEU A 261 -25.31 -15.95 14.51
CA LEU A 261 -26.63 -16.57 14.70
C LEU A 261 -27.08 -17.36 13.46
N TYR A 262 -26.69 -16.92 12.27
CA TYR A 262 -27.01 -17.62 11.01
C TYR A 262 -25.97 -18.68 10.61
N MET A 263 -24.92 -18.92 11.40
CA MET A 263 -23.96 -19.98 11.09
C MET A 263 -24.51 -21.37 11.43
N ARG A 264 -24.48 -22.25 10.43
CA ARG A 264 -24.88 -23.66 10.61
C ARG A 264 -23.93 -24.47 11.48
N SER A 265 -22.68 -24.04 11.63
CA SER A 265 -21.67 -24.77 12.40
C SER A 265 -20.73 -23.81 13.11
N LEU A 266 -20.69 -23.90 14.44
CA LEU A 266 -19.75 -23.18 15.29
C LEU A 266 -18.57 -24.10 15.69
N PRO A 267 -17.39 -23.52 15.99
CA PRO A 267 -16.25 -24.27 16.49
C PRO A 267 -16.56 -24.91 17.84
N THR A 268 -16.08 -26.14 18.05
CA THR A 268 -16.25 -26.89 19.31
C THR A 268 -15.10 -26.71 20.30
N PHE A 269 -14.04 -25.98 19.92
CA PHE A 269 -12.83 -25.74 20.73
C PHE A 269 -12.29 -27.03 21.37
N ASN A 270 -11.95 -28.02 20.54
CA ASN A 270 -11.53 -29.36 20.96
C ASN A 270 -12.58 -30.06 21.85
N GLU A 271 -13.86 -29.96 21.47
CA GLU A 271 -15.00 -30.54 22.21
C GLU A 271 -15.16 -30.02 23.65
N THR A 272 -14.48 -28.93 23.99
CA THR A 272 -14.52 -28.32 25.33
C THR A 272 -15.79 -27.51 25.55
N LEU A 273 -16.30 -26.86 24.48
CA LEU A 273 -17.48 -25.99 24.55
C LEU A 273 -18.66 -26.59 23.81
N ARG A 274 -19.86 -26.49 24.43
CA ARG A 274 -21.11 -26.80 23.74
C ARG A 274 -21.41 -25.72 22.70
N PRO A 275 -22.20 -26.01 21.66
CA PRO A 275 -22.51 -25.03 20.62
C PRO A 275 -23.08 -23.71 21.15
N ALA A 276 -23.97 -23.75 22.15
CA ALA A 276 -24.53 -22.55 22.77
C ALA A 276 -23.47 -21.70 23.52
N ASP A 277 -22.51 -22.36 24.18
CA ASP A 277 -21.44 -21.66 24.91
C ASP A 277 -20.42 -21.06 23.91
N ALA A 278 -20.15 -21.77 22.80
CA ALA A 278 -19.33 -21.26 21.71
C ALA A 278 -19.97 -20.06 21.00
N GLU A 279 -21.29 -20.09 20.80
CA GLU A 279 -22.06 -18.97 20.27
C GLU A 279 -21.97 -17.75 21.16
N ALA A 280 -22.20 -17.91 22.47
CA ALA A 280 -22.11 -16.83 23.44
C ALA A 280 -20.70 -16.22 23.47
N LEU A 281 -19.66 -17.06 23.52
CA LEU A 281 -18.26 -16.62 23.48
C LEU A 281 -17.95 -15.78 22.23
N LEU A 282 -18.31 -16.29 21.05
CA LEU A 282 -18.06 -15.59 19.79
C LEU A 282 -18.89 -14.31 19.68
N SER A 283 -20.11 -14.31 20.21
CA SER A 283 -21.00 -13.13 20.26
C SER A 283 -20.39 -12.03 21.11
N PHE A 284 -19.79 -12.36 22.27
CA PHE A 284 -19.02 -11.38 23.06
C PHE A 284 -17.85 -10.79 22.26
N LEU A 285 -17.16 -11.59 21.46
CA LEU A 285 -16.10 -11.12 20.57
C LEU A 285 -16.63 -10.26 19.40
N THR A 286 -17.94 -10.15 19.19
CA THR A 286 -18.51 -9.21 18.21
C THR A 286 -18.66 -7.78 18.72
N VAL A 287 -18.59 -7.62 20.03
CA VAL A 287 -18.89 -6.37 20.71
C VAL A 287 -17.69 -5.40 20.63
N PRO A 288 -17.88 -4.11 20.25
CA PRO A 288 -16.78 -3.20 19.95
C PRO A 288 -15.76 -2.98 21.08
N TYR A 289 -16.20 -2.96 22.34
CA TYR A 289 -15.34 -2.63 23.49
C TYR A 289 -14.44 -3.78 23.95
N LEU A 290 -14.83 -5.04 23.71
CA LEU A 290 -13.98 -6.22 23.94
C LEU A 290 -12.92 -6.42 22.85
N ARG A 291 -13.12 -5.82 21.66
CA ARG A 291 -12.18 -5.87 20.53
C ARG A 291 -11.02 -4.87 20.65
N THR A 292 -11.02 -4.01 21.67
CA THR A 292 -9.85 -3.16 21.93
C THR A 292 -8.70 -4.07 22.36
N PRO A 293 -7.58 -4.14 21.60
CA PRO A 293 -6.41 -4.81 22.10
C PRO A 293 -5.97 -4.13 23.40
N LEU A 294 -5.93 -4.90 24.50
CA LEU A 294 -5.32 -4.47 25.76
C LEU A 294 -3.82 -4.24 25.56
#